data_AF-A0A510KU16-F1
#
_entry.id   AF-A0A510KU16-F1
#
_cell.length_a   1.000
_cell.length_b   1.000
_cell.length_c   1.000
_cell.angle_alpha   90.00
_cell.angle_beta   90.00
_cell.angle_gamma   90.00
#
_symmetry.space_group_name_H-M   'P 1'
#
loop_
_entity.id
_entity.type
_entity.pdbx_description
1 polymer ?
#
loop_
_entity_poly.entity_id
_entity_poly.type
_entity_poly.pdbx_seq_one_letter_code
_entity_poly.pdbx_strand_id
1 'polypeptide(L)'
;MINTFTFLTLLLLFVRIYSLVSILFLSGKRVQFAERITVSILLFEVLTIFLYAFFSSFRYLLPPVLMLLKTQKIFILKNFSVTLLIYSILNLALAFTFGSQNIFKFINRFLVGIILLTNIIYGFVLII
;
A
#
# COMPACT_ATOMS: atom_id res chain seq x y z
N MET A 1 10.25 -23.17 -8.19
CA MET A 1 9.77 -23.16 -6.79
C MET A 1 9.45 -21.72 -6.42
N ILE A 2 8.19 -21.39 -6.13
CA ILE A 2 7.84 -20.02 -5.72
C ILE A 2 8.37 -19.84 -4.29
N ASN A 3 9.22 -18.84 -4.09
CA ASN A 3 9.71 -18.47 -2.77
C ASN A 3 8.53 -17.92 -1.93
N THR A 4 8.50 -18.18 -0.63
CA THR A 4 7.43 -17.73 0.28
C THR A 4 7.16 -16.23 0.14
N PHE A 5 8.20 -15.44 -0.07
CA PHE A 5 8.08 -14.00 -0.32
C PHE A 5 7.34 -13.66 -1.62
N THR A 6 7.60 -14.35 -2.73
CA THR A 6 6.90 -14.09 -4.00
C THR A 6 5.42 -14.49 -3.94
N PHE A 7 5.09 -15.55 -3.19
CA PHE A 7 3.70 -15.90 -2.90
C PHE A 7 2.99 -14.80 -2.09
N LEU A 8 3.63 -14.27 -1.04
CA LEU A 8 3.10 -13.18 -0.23
C LEU A 8 2.91 -11.88 -1.04
N THR A 9 3.83 -11.55 -1.95
CA THR A 9 3.69 -10.37 -2.82
C THR A 9 2.50 -10.50 -3.77
N LEU A 10 2.28 -11.69 -4.35
CA LEU A 10 1.09 -11.98 -5.18
C LEU A 10 -0.20 -11.89 -4.36
N LEU A 11 -0.21 -12.45 -3.15
CA LEU A 11 -1.37 -12.39 -2.25
C LEU A 11 -1.72 -10.94 -1.90
N LEU A 12 -0.72 -10.10 -1.59
CA LEU A 12 -0.91 -8.67 -1.33
C LEU A 12 -1.49 -7.94 -2.54
N LEU A 13 -1.09 -8.30 -3.77
CA LEU A 13 -1.68 -7.76 -4.99
C LEU A 13 -3.18 -8.07 -5.11
N PHE A 14 -3.58 -9.32 -4.89
CA PHE A 14 -4.99 -9.70 -4.90
C PHE A 14 -5.81 -8.98 -3.82
N VAL A 15 -5.25 -8.86 -2.62
CA VAL A 15 -5.90 -8.16 -1.50
C VAL A 15 -6.07 -6.67 -1.81
N ARG A 16 -5.08 -6.03 -2.47
CA ARG A 16 -5.19 -4.64 -2.94
C ARG A 16 -6.26 -4.47 -4.03
N ILE A 17 -6.33 -5.39 -5.00
CA ILE A 17 -7.37 -5.36 -6.05
C ILE A 17 -8.76 -5.48 -5.41
N TYR A 18 -8.93 -6.43 -4.48
CA TYR A 18 -10.19 -6.61 -3.76
C TYR A 18 -10.61 -5.34 -3.00
N SER A 19 -9.67 -4.74 -2.26
CA SER A 19 -9.89 -3.49 -1.53
C SER A 19 -10.32 -2.35 -2.48
N LEU A 20 -9.64 -2.18 -3.61
CA LEU A 20 -9.96 -1.14 -4.60
C LEU A 20 -11.35 -1.34 -5.21
N VAL A 21 -11.65 -2.55 -5.69
CA VAL A 21 -12.97 -2.88 -6.26
C VAL A 21 -14.08 -2.66 -5.23
N SER A 22 -13.84 -3.02 -3.97
CA SER A 22 -14.85 -2.86 -2.94
C SER A 22 -15.07 -1.43 -2.48
N ILE A 23 -14.06 -0.56 -2.54
CA ILE A 23 -14.24 0.87 -2.24
C ILE A 23 -15.09 1.55 -3.32
N LEU A 24 -14.95 1.12 -4.58
CA LEU A 24 -15.60 1.73 -5.73
C LEU A 24 -17.03 1.21 -6.00
N PHE A 25 -17.29 -0.10 -5.82
CA PHE A 25 -18.50 -0.73 -6.34
C PHE A 25 -19.45 -1.32 -5.29
N LEU A 26 -18.99 -1.56 -4.06
CA LEU A 26 -19.83 -2.23 -3.05
C LEU A 26 -20.64 -1.21 -2.23
N SER A 27 -21.79 -1.65 -1.70
CA SER A 27 -22.66 -0.87 -0.81
C SER A 27 -23.04 -1.68 0.45
N GLY A 28 -23.41 -0.98 1.54
CA GLY A 28 -23.84 -1.61 2.80
C GLY A 28 -22.72 -2.29 3.61
N LYS A 29 -23.01 -3.44 4.24
CA LYS A 29 -22.07 -4.14 5.15
C LYS A 29 -20.77 -4.58 4.47
N ARG A 30 -20.79 -4.82 3.16
CA ARG A 30 -19.61 -5.23 2.38
C ARG A 30 -18.57 -4.11 2.29
N VAL A 31 -19.02 -2.85 2.29
CA VAL A 31 -18.13 -1.68 2.31
C VAL A 31 -17.37 -1.61 3.63
N GLN A 32 -18.04 -1.81 4.76
CA GLN A 32 -17.40 -1.76 6.08
C GLN A 32 -16.32 -2.83 6.23
N PHE A 33 -16.54 -4.01 5.66
CA PHE A 33 -15.52 -5.07 5.65
C PHE A 33 -14.29 -4.68 4.82
N ALA A 34 -14.51 -4.15 3.61
CA ALA A 34 -13.41 -3.70 2.79
C ALA A 34 -12.68 -2.47 3.36
N GLU A 35 -13.38 -1.56 4.03
CA GLU A 35 -12.76 -0.46 4.75
C GLU A 35 -11.77 -1.00 5.81
N ARG A 36 -12.17 -2.04 6.56
CA ARG A 36 -11.28 -2.68 7.54
C ARG A 36 -10.08 -3.38 6.89
N ILE A 37 -10.29 -4.08 5.78
CA ILE A 37 -9.19 -4.69 5.00
C ILE A 37 -8.24 -3.60 4.52
N THR A 38 -8.75 -2.51 3.99
CA THR A 38 -7.96 -1.40 3.47
C THR A 38 -7.08 -0.77 4.55
N VAL A 39 -7.66 -0.49 5.73
CA VAL A 39 -6.90 -0.01 6.89
C VAL A 39 -5.83 -1.03 7.30
N SER A 40 -6.16 -2.32 7.27
CA SER A 40 -5.21 -3.40 7.58
C SER A 40 -4.05 -3.45 6.58
N ILE A 41 -4.29 -3.24 5.28
CA ILE A 41 -3.23 -3.14 4.26
C ILE A 41 -2.33 -1.95 4.55
N LEU A 42 -2.89 -0.77 4.81
CA LEU A 42 -2.10 0.44 5.07
C LEU A 42 -1.21 0.28 6.30
N LEU A 43 -1.74 -0.28 7.39
CA LEU A 43 -0.97 -0.58 8.59
C LEU A 43 0.09 -1.66 8.34
N PHE A 44 -0.24 -2.69 7.56
CA PHE A 44 0.71 -3.73 7.18
C PHE A 44 1.88 -3.15 6.37
N GLU A 45 1.62 -2.23 5.44
CA GLU A 45 2.68 -1.56 4.68
C GLU A 45 3.60 -0.71 5.56
N VAL A 46 3.05 -0.02 6.56
CA VAL A 46 3.86 0.73 7.54
C VAL A 46 4.75 -0.23 8.34
N LEU A 47 4.19 -1.36 8.76
CA LEU A 47 4.91 -2.39 9.49
C LEU A 47 6.02 -3.05 8.64
N THR A 48 5.77 -3.33 7.36
CA THR A 48 6.80 -3.89 6.47
C THR A 48 7.91 -2.89 6.16
N ILE A 49 7.59 -1.59 6.04
CA ILE A 49 8.60 -0.54 5.91
C ILE A 49 9.47 -0.45 7.16
N PHE A 50 8.86 -0.50 8.35
CA PHE A 50 9.58 -0.50 9.61
C PHE A 50 10.49 -1.74 9.71
N LEU A 51 9.97 -2.94 9.46
CA LEU A 51 10.77 -4.17 9.47
C LEU A 51 11.90 -4.12 8.45
N TYR A 52 11.66 -3.59 7.25
CA TYR A 52 12.68 -3.41 6.22
C TYR A 52 13.80 -2.45 6.65
N ALA A 53 13.50 -1.44 7.46
CA ALA A 53 14.51 -0.52 7.98
C ALA A 53 15.56 -1.23 8.86
N PHE A 54 15.18 -2.33 9.54
CA PHE A 54 16.08 -3.15 10.36
C PHE A 54 16.58 -4.40 9.63
N PHE A 55 15.80 -4.97 8.72
CA PHE A 55 16.06 -6.26 8.09
C PHE A 55 15.87 -6.20 6.57
N SER A 56 16.95 -6.37 5.81
CA SER A 56 16.94 -6.30 4.34
C SER A 56 16.09 -7.39 3.66
N SER A 57 15.83 -8.52 4.34
CA SER A 57 15.03 -9.64 3.84
C SER A 57 13.57 -9.27 3.53
N PHE A 58 13.02 -8.22 4.16
CA PHE A 58 11.65 -7.76 3.93
C PHE A 58 11.50 -6.94 2.64
N ARG A 59 12.57 -6.78 1.84
CA ARG A 59 12.54 -6.02 0.58
C ARG A 59 11.38 -6.42 -0.34
N TYR A 60 11.05 -7.70 -0.42
CA TYR A 60 10.00 -8.22 -1.29
C TYR A 60 8.56 -7.94 -0.81
N LEU A 61 8.41 -7.55 0.45
CA LEU A 61 7.14 -7.17 1.09
C LEU A 61 6.91 -5.66 1.10
N LEU A 62 7.88 -4.88 0.63
CA LEU A 62 7.70 -3.44 0.49
C LEU A 62 6.61 -3.13 -0.53
N PRO A 63 5.90 -2.00 -0.37
CA PRO A 63 5.06 -1.45 -1.42
C PRO A 63 5.83 -1.37 -2.77
N PRO A 64 5.26 -1.90 -3.87
CA PRO A 64 5.90 -1.94 -5.18
C PRO A 64 6.45 -0.60 -5.66
N VAL A 65 5.74 0.49 -5.36
CA VAL A 65 6.20 1.87 -5.63
C VAL A 65 7.59 2.11 -5.02
N LEU A 66 7.76 1.78 -3.73
CA LEU A 66 9.02 2.00 -3.01
C LEU A 66 10.15 1.11 -3.52
N MET A 67 9.81 -0.12 -3.92
CA MET A 67 10.79 -1.06 -4.47
C MET A 67 11.36 -0.57 -5.82
N LEU A 68 10.52 0.03 -6.67
CA LEU A 68 10.94 0.64 -7.94
C LEU A 68 11.69 1.96 -7.77
N LEU A 69 11.24 2.81 -6.84
CA LEU A 69 11.93 4.07 -6.54
C LEU A 69 13.37 3.84 -6.05
N LYS A 70 13.64 2.72 -5.37
CA LYS A 70 15.03 2.34 -5.02
C LYS A 70 15.89 2.02 -6.25
N THR A 71 15.28 1.45 -7.29
CA THR A 71 16.00 1.03 -8.50
C THR A 71 16.23 2.15 -9.51
N GLN A 72 15.40 3.19 -9.50
CA GLN A 72 15.53 4.32 -10.42
C GLN A 72 16.41 5.43 -9.81
N LYS A 73 17.42 5.91 -10.56
CA LYS A 73 18.24 7.08 -10.20
C LYS A 73 17.46 8.40 -10.40
N ILE A 74 16.25 8.51 -9.86
CA ILE A 74 15.47 9.76 -9.95
C ILE A 74 16.02 10.76 -8.92
N PHE A 75 16.51 11.90 -9.42
CA PHE A 75 17.26 12.92 -8.69
C PHE A 75 16.57 13.51 -7.44
N ILE A 76 15.23 13.45 -7.37
CA ILE A 76 14.42 14.05 -6.28
C ILE A 76 14.38 13.17 -5.01
N LEU A 77 14.79 11.89 -5.10
CA LEU A 77 14.72 10.92 -4.00
C LEU A 77 16.11 10.53 -3.50
N LYS A 78 17.03 11.50 -3.40
CA LYS A 78 18.42 11.27 -2.99
C LYS A 78 18.52 10.59 -1.61
N ASN A 79 17.53 10.79 -0.74
CA ASN A 79 17.40 10.12 0.55
C ASN A 79 16.23 9.13 0.55
N PHE A 80 16.50 7.88 0.18
CA PHE A 80 15.55 6.77 0.21
C PHE A 80 14.86 6.59 1.58
N SER A 81 15.56 6.89 2.68
CA SER A 81 15.04 6.88 4.04
C SER A 81 13.92 7.91 4.28
N VAL A 82 14.06 9.12 3.73
CA VAL A 82 13.05 10.18 3.84
C VAL A 82 11.79 9.79 3.09
N THR A 83 11.92 9.14 1.93
CA THR A 83 10.80 8.60 1.15
C THR A 83 10.01 7.55 1.92
N LEU A 84 10.70 6.62 2.58
CA LEU A 84 10.07 5.60 3.42
C LEU A 84 9.28 6.22 4.57
N LEU A 85 9.83 7.26 5.20
CA LEU A 85 9.17 7.99 6.28
C LEU A 85 7.92 8.73 5.79
N ILE A 86 8.03 9.49 4.69
CA ILE A 86 6.88 10.22 4.11
C ILE A 86 5.75 9.25 3.75
N TYR A 87 6.09 8.13 3.09
CA TYR A 87 5.11 7.11 2.72
C TYR A 87 4.44 6.49 3.96
N SER A 88 5.22 6.19 5.00
CA SER A 88 4.70 5.62 6.25
C SER A 88 3.76 6.60 6.98
N ILE A 89 4.12 7.88 7.05
CA ILE A 89 3.30 8.93 7.67
C ILE A 89 1.98 9.10 6.90
N LEU A 90 2.03 9.12 5.57
CA LEU A 90 0.84 9.19 4.72
C LEU A 90 -0.09 7.99 4.94
N ASN A 91 0.47 6.78 4.96
CA ASN A 91 -0.33 5.57 5.21
C ASN A 91 -0.97 5.56 6.62
N LEU A 92 -0.25 6.00 7.66
CA LEU A 92 -0.79 6.15 9.00
C LEU A 92 -1.91 7.20 9.04
N ALA A 93 -1.68 8.38 8.45
CA ALA A 93 -2.69 9.44 8.39
C ALA A 93 -3.96 8.95 7.69
N LEU A 94 -3.83 8.25 6.56
CA LEU A 94 -4.97 7.70 5.82
C LEU A 94 -5.67 6.58 6.58
N ALA A 95 -4.93 5.71 7.28
CA ALA A 95 -5.50 4.66 8.10
C ALA A 95 -6.37 5.22 9.24
N PHE A 96 -5.87 6.26 9.94
CA PHE A 96 -6.61 6.89 11.05
C PHE A 96 -7.80 7.73 10.59
N THR A 97 -7.69 8.39 9.44
CA THR A 97 -8.73 9.30 8.94
C THR A 97 -9.77 8.60 8.06
N PHE A 98 -9.58 7.32 7.73
CA PHE A 98 -10.48 6.53 6.86
C PHE A 98 -11.91 6.45 7.40
N GLY A 99 -12.08 6.45 8.72
CA GLY A 99 -13.37 6.42 9.41
C GLY A 99 -14.05 7.78 9.61
N SER A 100 -13.46 8.88 9.10
CA SER A 100 -14.03 10.23 9.33
C SER A 100 -15.38 10.44 8.62
N GLN A 101 -16.11 11.49 9.01
CA GLN A 101 -17.42 11.80 8.44
C GLN A 101 -17.34 12.75 7.22
N ASN A 102 -18.36 12.67 6.36
CA ASN A 102 -18.63 13.60 5.26
C ASN A 102 -17.54 13.66 4.18
N ILE A 103 -17.05 14.86 3.87
CA ILE A 103 -16.19 15.16 2.72
C ILE A 103 -14.80 14.54 2.87
N PHE A 104 -14.27 14.51 4.10
CA PHE A 104 -12.97 13.90 4.39
C PHE A 104 -12.97 12.39 4.10
N LYS A 105 -14.09 11.71 4.30
CA LYS A 105 -14.24 10.29 3.95
C LYS A 105 -14.07 10.06 2.45
N PHE A 106 -14.65 10.92 1.62
CA PHE A 106 -14.53 10.83 0.16
C PHE A 106 -13.09 11.07 -0.29
N ILE A 107 -12.45 12.13 0.21
CA ILE A 107 -11.06 12.47 -0.11
C ILE A 107 -10.12 11.34 0.29
N ASN A 108 -10.29 10.77 1.49
CA ASN A 108 -9.45 9.67 1.97
C ASN A 108 -9.62 8.40 1.14
N ARG A 109 -10.86 8.04 0.78
CA ARG A 109 -11.11 6.91 -0.12
C ARG A 109 -10.48 7.12 -1.50
N PHE A 110 -10.54 8.35 -2.02
CA PHE A 110 -9.93 8.68 -3.30
C PHE A 110 -8.40 8.57 -3.24
N LEU A 111 -7.76 9.17 -2.23
CA LEU A 111 -6.31 9.09 -2.03
C LEU A 111 -5.83 7.64 -1.84
N VAL A 112 -6.53 6.87 -1.02
CA VAL A 112 -6.23 5.44 -0.83
C VAL A 112 -6.42 4.66 -2.13
N GLY A 113 -7.45 4.98 -2.91
CA GLY A 113 -7.63 4.42 -4.25
C GLY A 113 -6.41 4.64 -5.15
N ILE A 114 -5.85 5.84 -5.17
CA ILE A 114 -4.63 6.16 -5.93
C ILE A 114 -3.43 5.35 -5.43
N ILE A 115 -3.23 5.27 -4.11
CA ILE A 115 -2.12 4.51 -3.51
C ILE A 115 -2.23 3.01 -3.83
N LEU A 116 -3.43 2.44 -3.74
CA LEU A 116 -3.67 1.05 -4.08
C LEU A 116 -3.45 0.81 -5.58
N LEU A 117 -4.00 1.67 -6.44
CA LEU A 117 -3.87 1.55 -7.89
C LEU A 117 -2.41 1.62 -8.35
N THR A 118 -1.66 2.60 -7.84
CA THR A 118 -0.22 2.73 -8.13
C THR A 118 0.54 1.49 -7.70
N ASN A 119 0.33 1.00 -6.47
CA ASN A 119 0.96 -0.24 -6.01
C ASN A 119 0.53 -1.49 -6.80
N ILE A 120 -0.69 -1.53 -7.34
CA ILE A 120 -1.14 -2.62 -8.22
C ILE A 120 -0.38 -2.57 -9.55
N ILE A 121 -0.38 -1.42 -10.24
CA ILE A 121 0.29 -1.23 -11.53
C ILE A 121 1.77 -1.59 -11.40
N TYR A 122 2.46 -1.01 -10.42
CA TYR A 122 3.88 -1.28 -10.20
C TYR A 122 4.15 -2.69 -9.70
N GLY A 123 3.21 -3.30 -8.98
CA GLY A 123 3.30 -4.70 -8.58
C GLY A 123 3.31 -5.64 -9.77
N PHE A 124 2.47 -5.39 -10.78
CA PHE A 124 2.52 -6.15 -12.04
C PHE A 124 3.82 -5.92 -12.82
N VAL A 125 4.32 -4.68 -12.87
CA VAL A 125 5.61 -4.37 -13.52
C VAL A 125 6.78 -5.10 -12.89
N LEU A 126 6.78 -5.32 -11.57
CA LEU A 126 7.84 -6.05 -10.86
C LEU A 126 7.78 -7.57 -11.03
N ILE A 127 6.66 -8.12 -11.49
CA ILE A 127 6.46 -9.56 -11.71
C ILE A 127 6.88 -9.97 -13.12
N ILE A 128 6.83 -9.04 -14.09
CA ILE A 128 7.32 -9.20 -15.47
C ILE A 128 8.84 -9.13 -15.48
#